data_AF-A0A8S4BCR6-F1
#
_entry.id   AF-A0A8S4BCR6-F1
#
_cell.length_a   1.000
_cell.length_b   1.000
_cell.length_c   1.000
_cell.angle_alpha   90.00
_cell.angle_beta   90.00
_cell.angle_gamma   90.00
#
_symmetry.space_group_name_H-M   'P 1'
#
loop_
_entity.id
_entity.type
_entity.pdbx_description
1 polymer ?
#
loop_
_entity_poly.entity_id
_entity_poly.type
_entity_poly.pdbx_seq_one_letter_code
_entity_poly.pdbx_strand_id
1 'polypeptide(L)'
;MNEIWHRRHDFWLLAGIVIHGYARWQDIQNDPQFAIVNEPFKSQANKGNFLEMKNKFLARRFKLLEQALVIEEQLRRAAYLNMTQDPSHPAMALNARFAEVECLAESHQHLSKESLAGNKPANAVLHKVLNQLEELLSDMKADVTRLPATLSRNYGAPFSPAPPGALHMGGANYSQMPPGSFISVLNGPPMSVKKEREAELLASRREQRSGEVICIDD
;
A
#
# COMPACT_ATOMS: atom_id res chain seq x y z
N MET A 1 -13.61 8.91 9.90
CA MET A 1 -13.02 7.74 9.20
C MET A 1 -12.96 6.63 10.22
N ASN A 2 -13.84 5.62 10.14
CA ASN A 2 -13.79 4.50 11.07
C ASN A 2 -12.85 3.45 10.47
N GLU A 3 -11.65 3.33 11.02
CA GLU A 3 -10.75 2.23 10.69
C GLU A 3 -11.43 0.91 11.09
N ILE A 4 -11.65 0.03 10.11
CA ILE A 4 -12.32 -1.28 10.33
C ILE A 4 -11.28 -2.33 10.77
N TRP A 5 -9.98 -2.06 10.63
CA TRP A 5 -8.88 -2.98 10.95
C TRP A 5 -7.80 -2.24 11.74
N HIS A 6 -7.27 -2.88 12.80
CA HIS A 6 -6.34 -2.25 13.75
C HIS A 6 -5.13 -3.16 14.05
N ARG A 7 -4.12 -2.62 14.75
CA ARG A 7 -2.92 -3.35 15.18
C ARG A 7 -3.23 -4.68 15.90
N ARG A 8 -4.29 -4.73 16.72
CA ARG A 8 -4.71 -5.97 17.39
C ARG A 8 -5.10 -7.07 16.39
N HIS A 9 -5.74 -6.69 15.28
CA HIS A 9 -6.08 -7.63 14.21
C HIS A 9 -4.83 -8.10 13.46
N ASP A 10 -3.83 -7.23 13.28
CA ASP A 10 -2.54 -7.62 12.68
C ASP A 10 -1.83 -8.68 13.52
N PHE A 11 -1.77 -8.49 14.84
CA PHE A 11 -1.20 -9.46 15.76
C PHE A 11 -1.88 -10.83 15.63
N TRP A 12 -3.21 -10.87 15.72
CA TRP A 12 -3.96 -12.11 15.63
C TRP A 12 -3.88 -12.75 14.23
N LEU A 13 -3.83 -11.95 13.16
CA LEU A 13 -3.60 -12.46 11.81
C LEU A 13 -2.22 -13.13 11.70
N LEU A 14 -1.16 -12.50 12.20
CA LEU A 14 0.19 -13.07 12.18
C LEU A 14 0.27 -14.34 13.03
N ALA A 15 -0.27 -14.31 14.25
CA ALA A 15 -0.33 -15.49 15.12
C ALA A 15 -1.09 -16.65 14.44
N GLY A 16 -2.19 -16.36 13.76
CA GLY A 16 -2.96 -17.37 13.04
C GLY A 16 -2.16 -17.99 11.89
N ILE A 17 -1.40 -17.18 11.16
CA ILE A 17 -0.52 -17.66 10.08
C ILE A 17 0.61 -18.54 10.64
N VAL A 18 1.18 -18.18 11.79
CA VAL A 18 2.21 -18.98 12.45
C VAL A 18 1.66 -20.34 12.92
N ILE A 19 0.44 -20.36 13.46
CA ILE A 19 -0.17 -21.57 14.03
C ILE A 19 -0.77 -22.49 12.96
N HIS A 20 -1.54 -21.94 12.02
CA HIS A 20 -2.26 -22.73 11.01
C HIS A 20 -1.49 -22.90 9.70
N GLY A 21 -0.49 -22.05 9.44
CA GLY A 21 0.32 -22.06 8.23
C GLY A 21 -0.08 -21.01 7.19
N TYR A 22 0.81 -20.81 6.23
CA TYR A 22 0.67 -19.78 5.19
C TYR A 22 -0.56 -20.00 4.29
N ALA A 23 -1.28 -18.92 4.02
CA ALA A 23 -2.48 -18.91 3.18
C ALA A 23 -3.63 -19.84 3.64
N ARG A 24 -3.57 -20.38 4.86
CA ARG A 24 -4.64 -21.19 5.48
C ARG A 24 -5.73 -20.30 6.06
N TRP A 25 -6.26 -19.39 5.24
CA TRP A 25 -7.21 -18.36 5.68
C TRP A 25 -8.47 -18.94 6.28
N GLN A 26 -8.98 -20.04 5.74
CA GLN A 26 -10.21 -20.66 6.25
C GLN A 26 -9.99 -21.28 7.63
N ASP A 27 -8.86 -21.97 7.84
CA ASP A 27 -8.53 -22.55 9.15
C ASP A 27 -8.45 -21.47 10.22
N ILE A 28 -7.74 -20.37 9.93
CA ILE A 28 -7.62 -19.21 10.82
C ILE A 28 -9.01 -18.59 11.09
N GLN A 29 -9.87 -18.49 10.08
CA GLN A 29 -11.21 -17.90 10.24
C GLN A 29 -12.17 -18.80 11.03
N ASN A 30 -12.00 -20.11 10.95
CA ASN A 30 -12.85 -21.09 11.61
C ASN A 30 -12.41 -21.35 13.06
N ASP A 31 -11.18 -20.97 13.43
CA ASP A 31 -10.70 -21.09 14.79
C ASP A 31 -11.30 -19.99 15.70
N PRO A 32 -12.05 -20.37 16.76
CA PRO A 32 -12.66 -19.41 17.69
C PRO A 32 -11.67 -18.47 18.38
N GLN A 33 -10.42 -18.89 18.59
CA GLN A 33 -9.37 -18.04 19.20
C GLN A 33 -9.04 -16.85 18.31
N PHE A 34 -9.16 -17.02 16.99
CA PHE A 34 -8.86 -16.01 15.99
C PHE A 34 -10.11 -15.27 15.51
N ALA A 35 -11.27 -15.45 16.17
CA ALA A 35 -12.55 -14.87 15.74
C ALA A 35 -12.51 -13.34 15.50
N ILE A 36 -11.58 -12.63 16.15
CA ILE A 36 -11.32 -11.21 15.92
C ILE A 36 -11.04 -10.86 14.45
N VAL A 37 -10.40 -11.74 13.67
CA VAL A 37 -10.11 -11.50 12.25
C VAL A 37 -11.39 -11.46 11.40
N ASN A 38 -12.50 -11.96 11.94
CA ASN A 38 -13.81 -11.98 11.28
C ASN A 38 -14.65 -10.74 11.61
N GLU A 39 -14.38 -10.06 12.72
CA GLU A 39 -15.18 -8.91 13.19
C GLU A 39 -15.34 -7.79 12.15
N PRO A 40 -14.28 -7.39 11.41
CA PRO A 40 -14.36 -6.35 10.39
C PRO A 40 -15.35 -6.65 9.25
N PHE A 41 -15.73 -7.92 9.08
CA PHE A 41 -16.50 -8.40 7.94
C PHE A 41 -17.95 -8.75 8.29
N LYS A 42 -18.35 -8.67 9.57
CA LYS A 42 -19.68 -9.09 10.05
C LYS A 42 -20.84 -8.41 9.29
N SER A 43 -20.71 -7.13 8.97
CA SER A 43 -21.75 -6.36 8.25
C SER A 43 -21.87 -6.70 6.76
N GLN A 44 -20.91 -7.45 6.20
CA GLN A 44 -20.84 -7.79 4.78
C GLN A 44 -21.15 -9.26 4.50
N ALA A 45 -21.49 -10.06 5.52
CA ALA A 45 -21.69 -11.50 5.42
C ALA A 45 -22.76 -11.91 4.39
N ASN A 46 -23.77 -11.05 4.16
CA ASN A 46 -24.87 -11.32 3.22
C ASN A 46 -24.55 -10.91 1.77
N LYS A 47 -23.36 -10.38 1.50
CA LYS A 47 -22.96 -10.01 0.13
C LYS A 47 -22.48 -11.25 -0.63
N GLY A 48 -22.88 -11.36 -1.90
CA GLY A 48 -22.30 -12.35 -2.81
C GLY A 48 -20.76 -12.23 -2.81
N ASN A 49 -20.08 -13.36 -2.90
CA ASN A 49 -18.62 -13.44 -2.92
C ASN A 49 -17.89 -12.99 -1.63
N PHE A 50 -18.58 -13.03 -0.49
CA PHE A 50 -18.03 -12.64 0.82
C PHE A 50 -16.69 -13.30 1.18
N LEU A 51 -16.59 -14.62 0.97
CA LEU A 51 -15.40 -15.38 1.32
C LEU A 51 -14.18 -14.97 0.49
N GLU A 52 -14.36 -14.72 -0.81
CA GLU A 52 -13.27 -14.27 -1.68
C GLU A 52 -12.83 -12.86 -1.31
N MET A 53 -13.77 -11.94 -1.06
CA MET A 53 -13.46 -10.57 -0.62
C MET A 53 -12.62 -10.57 0.66
N LYS A 54 -13.03 -11.37 1.64
CA LYS A 54 -12.34 -11.51 2.92
C LYS A 54 -10.94 -12.12 2.74
N ASN A 55 -10.82 -13.22 1.98
CA ASN A 55 -9.53 -13.85 1.72
C ASN A 55 -8.58 -12.91 0.96
N LYS A 56 -9.09 -12.13 0.00
CA LYS A 56 -8.31 -11.13 -0.73
C LYS A 56 -7.84 -10.00 0.18
N PHE A 57 -8.66 -9.57 1.13
CA PHE A 57 -8.26 -8.59 2.14
C PHE A 57 -7.14 -9.16 3.03
N LEU A 58 -7.33 -10.36 3.60
CA LEU A 58 -6.35 -10.99 4.48
C LEU A 58 -5.01 -11.20 3.78
N ALA A 59 -5.03 -11.71 2.54
CA ALA A 59 -3.83 -11.88 1.73
C ALA A 59 -3.13 -10.54 1.47
N ARG A 60 -3.87 -9.48 1.15
CA ARG A 60 -3.29 -8.14 0.96
C ARG A 60 -2.72 -7.57 2.26
N ARG A 61 -3.42 -7.74 3.38
CA ARG A 61 -2.98 -7.25 4.68
C ARG A 61 -1.72 -7.97 5.13
N PHE A 62 -1.67 -9.29 4.95
CA PHE A 62 -0.48 -10.08 5.23
C PHE A 62 0.72 -9.60 4.42
N LYS A 63 0.58 -9.36 3.11
CA LYS A 63 1.69 -8.83 2.29
C LYS A 63 2.27 -7.52 2.82
N LEU A 64 1.43 -6.64 3.38
CA LEU A 64 1.91 -5.39 4.00
C LEU A 64 2.67 -5.66 5.30
N LEU A 65 2.17 -6.59 6.12
CA LEU A 65 2.82 -6.99 7.36
C LEU A 65 4.15 -7.69 7.10
N GLU A 66 4.20 -8.58 6.12
CA GLU A 66 5.41 -9.26 5.66
C GLU A 66 6.47 -8.23 5.23
N GLN A 67 6.09 -7.26 4.40
CA GLN A 67 7.02 -6.17 4.01
C GLN A 67 7.51 -5.37 5.22
N ALA A 68 6.61 -5.02 6.16
CA ALA A 68 6.98 -4.28 7.35
C ALA A 68 7.97 -5.07 8.24
N LEU A 69 7.72 -6.36 8.45
CA LEU A 69 8.61 -7.25 9.21
C LEU A 69 9.98 -7.39 8.54
N VAL A 70 10.02 -7.52 7.22
CA VAL A 70 11.28 -7.59 6.47
C VAL A 70 12.08 -6.31 6.66
N ILE A 71 11.43 -5.14 6.52
CA ILE A 71 12.08 -3.84 6.73
C ILE A 71 12.57 -3.67 8.18
N GLU A 72 11.78 -4.08 9.17
CA GLU A 72 12.19 -4.03 10.58
C GLU A 72 13.43 -4.89 10.85
N GLU A 73 13.46 -6.13 10.34
CA GLU A 73 14.62 -7.01 10.39
C GLU A 73 15.84 -6.36 9.73
N GLN A 74 15.64 -5.78 8.55
CA GLN A 74 16.69 -5.12 7.78
C GLN A 74 17.32 -3.97 8.58
N LEU A 75 16.49 -3.08 9.15
CA LEU A 75 16.96 -1.96 9.97
C LEU A 75 17.70 -2.41 11.22
N ARG A 76 17.22 -3.47 11.90
CA ARG A 76 17.92 -4.04 13.05
C ARG A 76 19.30 -4.59 12.68
N ARG A 77 19.41 -5.31 11.54
CA ARG A 77 20.71 -5.82 11.06
C ARG A 77 21.66 -4.71 10.66
N ALA A 78 21.15 -3.65 10.01
CA ALA A 78 21.91 -2.45 9.69
C ALA A 78 22.59 -1.85 10.92
N ALA A 79 21.80 -1.67 11.98
CA ALA A 79 22.27 -1.12 13.25
C ALA A 79 23.27 -2.05 13.94
N TYR A 80 23.00 -3.36 13.97
CA TYR A 80 23.90 -4.34 14.59
C TYR A 80 25.27 -4.41 13.91
N LEU A 81 25.30 -4.31 12.58
CA LEU A 81 26.51 -4.38 11.78
C LEU A 81 27.23 -3.04 11.61
N ASN A 82 26.71 -1.95 12.22
CA ASN A 82 27.16 -0.58 11.98
C ASN A 82 27.30 -0.26 10.47
N MET A 83 26.36 -0.74 9.66
CA MET A 83 26.41 -0.54 8.21
C MET A 83 26.38 0.95 7.90
N THR A 84 27.44 1.41 7.25
CA THR A 84 27.50 2.76 6.69
C THR A 84 26.59 2.85 5.48
N GLN A 85 25.84 3.94 5.35
CA GLN A 85 24.96 4.16 4.20
C GLN A 85 25.81 4.28 2.93
N ASP A 86 25.62 3.36 1.98
CA ASP A 86 26.24 3.44 0.67
C ASP A 86 25.55 4.56 -0.14
N PRO A 87 26.28 5.62 -0.58
CA PRO A 87 25.71 6.70 -1.38
C PRO A 87 25.10 6.24 -2.71
N SER A 88 25.53 5.09 -3.23
CA SER A 88 24.99 4.49 -4.46
C SER A 88 23.72 3.65 -4.22
N HIS A 89 23.28 3.53 -2.96
CA HIS A 89 22.11 2.75 -2.60
C HIS A 89 20.82 3.34 -3.21
N PRO A 90 19.89 2.52 -3.74
CA PRO A 90 18.64 3.02 -4.34
C PRO A 90 17.79 3.92 -3.43
N ALA A 91 17.80 3.66 -2.12
CA ALA A 91 17.14 4.54 -1.15
C ALA A 91 17.80 5.93 -1.02
N MET A 92 19.11 6.03 -1.25
CA MET A 92 19.84 7.31 -1.30
C MET A 92 19.53 8.07 -2.59
N ALA A 93 19.37 7.37 -3.73
CA ALA A 93 18.94 7.98 -4.97
C ALA A 93 17.55 8.63 -4.85
N LEU A 94 16.59 7.95 -4.20
CA LEU A 94 15.27 8.53 -3.94
C LEU A 94 15.36 9.78 -3.05
N ASN A 95 16.18 9.74 -1.99
CA ASN A 95 16.39 10.88 -1.11
C ASN A 95 17.03 12.07 -1.84
N ALA A 96 18.01 11.82 -2.71
CA ALA A 96 18.63 12.85 -3.54
C ALA A 96 17.62 13.50 -4.50
N ARG A 97 16.78 12.69 -5.17
CA ARG A 97 15.72 13.18 -6.07
C ARG A 97 14.66 13.99 -5.34
N PHE A 98 14.33 13.61 -4.10
CA PHE A 98 13.44 14.41 -3.26
C PHE A 98 14.01 15.81 -3.00
N ALA A 99 15.28 15.89 -2.60
CA ALA A 99 15.97 17.17 -2.40
C ALA A 99 16.07 18.00 -3.70
N GLU A 100 16.25 17.35 -4.85
CA GLU A 100 16.27 18.01 -6.16
C GLU A 100 14.90 18.60 -6.51
N VAL A 101 13.81 17.88 -6.27
CA VAL A 101 12.44 18.38 -6.47
C VAL A 101 12.16 19.61 -5.60
N GLU A 102 12.54 19.56 -4.31
CA GLU A 102 12.38 20.70 -3.39
C GLU A 102 13.17 21.91 -3.90
N CYS A 103 14.45 21.72 -4.23
CA CYS A 103 15.31 22.78 -4.74
C CYS A 103 14.78 23.40 -6.03
N LEU A 104 14.33 22.57 -6.98
CA LEU A 104 13.81 23.01 -8.27
C LEU A 104 12.51 23.81 -8.10
N ALA A 105 11.62 23.36 -7.21
CA ALA A 105 10.37 24.07 -6.90
C ALA A 105 10.62 25.41 -6.20
N GLU A 106 11.49 25.43 -5.19
CA GLU A 106 11.81 26.64 -4.41
C GLU A 106 12.52 27.70 -5.25
N SER A 107 13.55 27.31 -6.02
CA SER A 107 14.35 28.21 -6.84
C SER A 107 13.50 28.92 -7.92
N HIS A 108 12.42 28.29 -8.38
CA HIS A 108 11.59 28.77 -9.49
C HIS A 108 10.17 29.20 -9.10
N GLN A 109 9.86 29.37 -7.81
CA GLN A 109 8.53 29.74 -7.34
C GLN A 109 7.97 31.06 -7.92
N HIS A 110 8.85 31.98 -8.35
CA HIS A 110 8.48 33.28 -8.91
C HIS A 110 8.06 33.21 -10.38
N LEU A 111 8.51 32.19 -11.13
CA LEU A 111 8.28 32.08 -12.58
C LEU A 111 6.80 32.03 -12.94
N SER A 112 5.95 31.46 -12.08
CA SER A 112 4.50 31.44 -12.30
C SER A 112 3.92 32.86 -12.35
N LYS A 113 4.32 33.74 -11.43
CA LYS A 113 3.86 35.13 -11.38
C LYS A 113 4.36 35.94 -12.57
N GLU A 114 5.64 35.77 -12.92
CA GLU A 114 6.24 36.46 -14.07
C GLU A 114 5.62 36.01 -15.40
N SER A 115 5.38 34.70 -15.57
CA SER A 115 4.70 34.16 -16.74
C SER A 115 3.28 34.74 -16.89
N LEU A 116 2.49 34.79 -15.81
CA LEU A 116 1.16 35.38 -15.80
C LEU A 116 1.17 36.89 -16.11
N ALA A 117 2.25 37.59 -15.78
CA ALA A 117 2.46 38.98 -16.17
C ALA A 117 2.80 39.15 -17.66
N GLY A 118 2.82 38.07 -18.45
CA GLY A 118 3.08 38.08 -19.90
C GLY A 118 4.56 37.97 -20.26
N ASN A 119 5.44 37.65 -19.32
CA ASN A 119 6.87 37.46 -19.59
C ASN A 119 7.10 36.16 -20.39
N LYS A 120 7.28 36.31 -21.71
CA LYS A 120 7.47 35.17 -22.63
C LYS A 120 8.70 34.30 -22.29
N PRO A 121 9.89 34.87 -21.98
CA PRO A 121 11.01 34.09 -21.45
C PRO A 121 10.67 33.31 -20.18
N ALA A 122 10.04 33.95 -19.18
CA ALA A 122 9.66 33.26 -17.94
C ALA A 122 8.66 32.13 -18.19
N ASN A 123 7.72 32.31 -19.13
CA ASN A 123 6.80 31.25 -19.53
C ASN A 123 7.53 30.05 -20.16
N ALA A 124 8.50 30.30 -21.04
CA ALA A 124 9.30 29.23 -21.64
C ALA A 124 10.13 28.47 -20.61
N VAL A 125 10.72 29.17 -19.63
CA VAL A 125 11.46 28.55 -18.52
C VAL A 125 10.52 27.78 -17.60
N LEU A 126 9.34 28.33 -17.27
CA LEU A 126 8.34 27.66 -16.46
C LEU A 126 7.91 26.31 -17.06
N HIS A 127 7.67 26.26 -18.37
CA HIS A 127 7.37 25.00 -19.06
C HIS A 127 8.53 23.99 -18.94
N LYS A 128 9.78 24.43 -19.05
CA LYS A 128 10.94 23.54 -18.85
C LYS A 128 11.02 23.00 -17.42
N VAL A 129 10.82 23.86 -16.42
CA VAL A 129 10.82 23.48 -15.00
C VAL A 129 9.71 22.47 -14.71
N LEU A 130 8.49 22.70 -15.24
CA LEU A 130 7.38 21.76 -15.08
C LEU A 130 7.66 20.40 -15.71
N ASN A 131 8.27 20.36 -16.90
CA ASN A 131 8.68 19.10 -17.53
C ASN A 131 9.75 18.38 -16.70
N GLN A 132 10.73 19.11 -16.17
CA GLN A 132 11.75 18.52 -15.29
C GLN A 132 11.14 17.95 -14.00
N LEU A 133 10.17 18.64 -13.39
CA LEU A 133 9.43 18.13 -12.24
C LEU A 133 8.67 16.85 -12.61
N GLU A 134 8.03 16.79 -13.78
CA GLU A 134 7.33 15.58 -14.24
C GLU A 134 8.29 14.39 -14.42
N GLU A 135 9.44 14.61 -15.04
CA GLU A 135 10.48 13.59 -15.20
C GLU A 135 10.99 13.09 -13.84
N LEU A 136 11.35 14.01 -12.93
CA LEU A 136 11.80 13.67 -11.57
C LEU A 136 10.74 12.89 -10.78
N LEU A 137 9.46 13.28 -10.87
CA LEU A 137 8.37 12.59 -10.20
C LEU A 137 8.13 11.19 -10.78
N SER A 138 8.26 11.01 -12.09
CA SER A 138 8.20 9.70 -12.76
C SER A 138 9.32 8.78 -12.27
N ASP A 139 10.51 9.34 -12.15
CA ASP A 139 11.71 8.67 -11.69
C ASP A 139 11.62 8.26 -10.21
N MET A 140 11.17 9.17 -9.34
CA MET A 140 10.90 8.87 -7.93
C MET A 140 9.83 7.79 -7.76
N LYS A 141 8.78 7.83 -8.60
CA LYS A 141 7.74 6.79 -8.62
C LYS A 141 8.34 5.42 -8.93
N ALA A 142 9.24 5.34 -9.91
CA ALA A 142 9.94 4.11 -10.25
C ALA A 142 10.80 3.62 -9.06
N ASP A 143 11.53 4.52 -8.39
CA ASP A 143 12.34 4.16 -7.23
C ASP A 143 11.49 3.63 -6.07
N VAL A 144 10.38 4.29 -5.74
CA VAL A 144 9.43 3.84 -4.71
C VAL A 144 8.91 2.43 -4.99
N THR A 145 8.64 2.11 -6.26
CA THR A 145 8.15 0.77 -6.63
C THR A 145 9.21 -0.32 -6.45
N ARG A 146 10.49 0.03 -6.54
CA ARG A 146 11.63 -0.91 -6.43
C ARG A 146 12.20 -0.98 -5.01
N LEU A 147 11.98 0.05 -4.20
CA LEU A 147 12.56 0.21 -2.87
C LEU A 147 12.36 -1.02 -1.95
N PRO A 148 11.16 -1.63 -1.84
CA PRO A 148 10.97 -2.81 -0.99
C PRO A 148 11.86 -4.00 -1.38
N ALA A 149 12.04 -4.22 -2.69
CA ALA A 149 12.88 -5.31 -3.20
C ALA A 149 14.37 -5.06 -2.92
N THR A 150 14.80 -3.81 -3.06
CA THR A 150 16.21 -3.41 -2.82
C THR A 150 16.57 -3.49 -1.34
N LEU A 151 15.67 -3.07 -0.45
CA LEU A 151 15.88 -3.19 0.99
C LEU A 151 15.95 -4.65 1.42
N SER A 152 15.06 -5.50 0.92
CA SER A 152 14.98 -6.92 1.30
C SER A 152 16.23 -7.75 0.90
N ARG A 153 16.99 -7.30 -0.10
CA ARG A 153 18.13 -8.06 -0.65
C ARG A 153 19.45 -7.80 0.09
N ASN A 154 19.53 -6.70 0.84
CA ASN A 154 20.82 -6.21 1.35
C ASN A 154 21.18 -6.65 2.76
N TYR A 155 20.25 -7.16 3.59
CA TYR A 155 20.60 -7.53 4.97
C TYR A 155 20.64 -9.04 5.24
N GLY A 156 20.76 -9.89 4.21
CA GLY A 156 21.08 -11.30 4.46
C GLY A 156 21.38 -12.06 3.18
N ALA A 157 22.39 -12.94 3.27
CA ALA A 157 22.52 -14.04 2.32
C ALA A 157 21.16 -14.76 2.19
N PRO A 158 20.84 -15.32 1.00
CA PRO A 158 19.67 -16.18 0.86
C PRO A 158 19.73 -17.21 1.98
N PHE A 159 18.59 -17.43 2.64
CA PHE A 159 18.39 -18.48 3.65
C PHE A 159 19.00 -19.78 3.11
N SER A 160 20.24 -20.08 3.49
CA SER A 160 20.87 -21.33 3.11
C SER A 160 20.25 -22.37 4.02
N PRO A 161 19.57 -23.40 3.50
CA PRO A 161 19.10 -24.48 4.34
C PRO A 161 20.32 -25.05 5.06
N ALA A 162 20.20 -25.20 6.38
CA ALA A 162 21.24 -25.78 7.21
C ALA A 162 21.73 -27.12 6.59
N PRO A 163 23.02 -27.45 6.73
CA PRO A 163 23.57 -28.70 6.20
C PRO A 163 22.77 -29.90 6.73
N PRO A 164 22.62 -30.97 5.91
CA PRO A 164 21.81 -32.13 6.26
C PRO A 164 22.46 -32.88 7.42
N GLY A 165 21.98 -32.62 8.64
CA GLY A 165 22.50 -33.28 9.85
C GLY A 165 21.81 -32.92 11.16
N ALA A 166 20.99 -31.86 11.21
CA ALA A 166 20.22 -31.53 12.41
C ALA A 166 18.79 -32.12 12.33
N LEU A 167 18.43 -32.87 13.37
CA LEU A 167 17.23 -33.68 13.49
C LEU A 167 15.91 -32.90 13.35
N HIS A 168 14.91 -33.65 12.91
CA HIS A 168 13.56 -33.30 12.50
C HIS A 168 12.70 -32.70 13.63
N MET A 169 12.16 -31.50 13.42
CA MET A 169 10.87 -31.04 13.97
C MET A 169 10.16 -30.26 12.86
N GLY A 170 8.91 -30.65 12.57
CA GLY A 170 8.18 -30.30 11.34
C GLY A 170 8.04 -28.80 11.06
N GLY A 171 8.96 -28.26 10.25
CA GLY A 171 8.91 -26.91 9.69
C GLY A 171 8.46 -26.93 8.23
N ALA A 172 7.54 -26.02 7.89
CA ALA A 172 6.99 -25.86 6.56
C ALA A 172 8.09 -25.71 5.48
N ASN A 173 7.92 -26.42 4.37
CA ASN A 173 8.85 -26.43 3.26
C ASN A 173 8.75 -25.12 2.45
N TYR A 174 9.70 -24.21 2.66
CA TYR A 174 9.80 -22.91 1.98
C TYR A 174 10.09 -23.02 0.46
N SER A 175 10.43 -24.21 -0.05
CA SER A 175 10.87 -24.38 -1.45
C SER A 175 9.74 -24.32 -2.50
N GLN A 176 8.48 -24.14 -2.09
CA GLN A 176 7.32 -24.12 -3.00
C GLN A 176 6.90 -22.72 -3.46
N MET A 177 7.69 -21.67 -3.19
CA MET A 177 7.34 -20.31 -3.60
C MET A 177 7.73 -20.00 -5.06
N PRO A 178 6.81 -19.46 -5.89
CA PRO A 178 7.19 -18.56 -6.97
C PRO A 178 7.68 -17.23 -6.38
N PRO A 179 8.67 -16.55 -6.99
CA PRO A 179 9.16 -15.26 -6.51
C PRO A 179 8.02 -14.25 -6.49
N GLY A 180 7.65 -13.77 -5.29
CA GLY A 180 6.55 -12.84 -5.12
C GLY A 180 6.84 -11.49 -5.77
N SER A 181 5.98 -11.05 -6.70
CA SER A 181 5.99 -9.68 -7.19
C SER A 181 5.66 -8.72 -6.05
N PHE A 182 6.60 -7.82 -5.75
CA PHE A 182 6.42 -6.71 -4.83
C PHE A 182 5.24 -5.84 -5.31
N ILE A 183 4.27 -5.61 -4.43
CA ILE A 183 3.12 -4.74 -4.74
C ILE A 183 3.53 -3.29 -4.57
N SER A 184 3.56 -2.54 -5.68
CA SER A 184 3.58 -1.08 -5.67
C SER A 184 2.32 -0.54 -4.99
N VAL A 185 2.49 0.32 -3.98
CA VAL A 185 1.40 0.93 -3.18
C VAL A 185 0.48 1.86 -3.99
N LEU A 186 0.80 2.10 -5.26
CA LEU A 186 0.16 3.10 -6.13
C LEU A 186 -1.14 2.67 -6.81
N ASN A 187 -1.56 1.40 -6.70
CA ASN A 187 -2.83 0.93 -7.26
C ASN A 187 -3.68 0.21 -6.21
N GLY A 188 -4.03 0.91 -5.14
CA GLY A 188 -5.19 0.51 -4.34
C GLY A 188 -6.48 0.76 -5.15
N PRO A 189 -7.42 -0.21 -5.24
CA PRO A 189 -8.71 0.05 -5.87
C PRO A 189 -9.43 1.17 -5.13
N PRO A 190 -10.15 2.07 -5.84
CA PRO A 190 -11.04 3.01 -5.19
C PRO A 190 -12.08 2.20 -4.40
N MET A 191 -12.21 2.50 -3.12
CA MET A 191 -13.31 2.01 -2.30
C MET A 191 -14.63 2.32 -3.02
N SER A 192 -15.38 1.29 -3.40
CA SER A 192 -16.65 1.35 -4.13
C SER A 192 -17.73 2.21 -3.47
N VAL A 193 -17.47 2.74 -2.28
CA VAL A 193 -18.34 3.62 -1.49
C VAL A 193 -18.62 4.95 -2.21
N LYS A 194 -17.72 5.43 -3.08
CA LYS A 194 -17.95 6.71 -3.79
C LYS A 194 -19.08 6.59 -4.83
N LYS A 195 -19.22 5.44 -5.50
CA LYS A 195 -20.25 5.22 -6.53
C LYS A 195 -21.63 4.92 -5.93
N GLU A 196 -21.68 4.23 -4.78
CA GLU A 196 -22.95 3.99 -4.07
C GLU A 196 -23.51 5.29 -3.45
N ARG A 197 -22.65 6.16 -2.90
CA ARG A 197 -23.08 7.43 -2.30
C ARG A 197 -23.58 8.46 -3.33
N GLU A 198 -23.01 8.49 -4.53
CA GLU A 198 -23.53 9.29 -5.65
C GLU A 198 -24.86 8.72 -6.19
N ALA A 199 -25.00 7.39 -6.24
CA ALA A 199 -26.25 6.74 -6.67
C ALA A 199 -27.40 6.95 -5.67
N GLU A 200 -27.13 6.91 -4.36
CA GLU A 200 -28.13 7.24 -3.32
C GLU A 200 -28.54 8.71 -3.36
N LEU A 201 -27.59 9.65 -3.53
CA LEU A 201 -27.89 11.08 -3.65
C LEU A 201 -28.73 11.39 -4.90
N LEU A 202 -28.46 10.71 -6.02
CA LEU A 202 -29.26 10.84 -7.25
C LEU A 202 -30.64 10.19 -7.11
N ALA A 203 -30.77 9.08 -6.39
CA ALA A 203 -32.05 8.43 -6.09
C ALA A 203 -32.92 9.31 -5.19
N SER A 204 -32.37 9.84 -4.08
CA SER A 204 -33.09 10.75 -3.18
C SER A 204 -33.52 12.05 -3.87
N ARG A 205 -32.74 12.57 -4.82
CA ARG A 205 -33.11 13.75 -5.61
C ARG A 205 -34.23 13.46 -6.62
N ARG A 206 -34.35 12.22 -7.09
CA ARG A 206 -35.41 11.78 -8.01
C ARG A 206 -36.73 11.53 -7.25
N GLU A 207 -36.63 11.01 -6.03
CA GLU A 207 -37.76 10.77 -5.13
C GLU A 207 -38.39 12.08 -4.63
N GLN A 208 -37.57 13.10 -4.29
CA GLN A 208 -38.08 14.44 -3.92
C GLN A 208 -38.82 15.17 -5.05
N ARG A 209 -38.55 14.84 -6.33
CA ARG A 209 -39.25 15.43 -7.48
C ARG A 209 -40.55 14.72 -7.85
N SER A 210 -40.82 13.55 -7.29
CA SER A 210 -41.99 12.73 -7.63
C SER A 210 -43.17 12.93 -6.68
N GLY A 211 -43.02 13.75 -5.63
CA GLY A 211 -43.97 13.81 -4.51
C GLY A 211 -44.89 15.04 -4.44
N GLU A 212 -44.79 16.00 -5.37
CA GLU A 212 -45.63 17.21 -5.31
C GLU A 212 -46.69 17.17 -6.42
N VAL A 213 -47.76 16.40 -6.16
CA VAL A 213 -49.01 16.51 -6.92
C VAL A 213 -49.76 17.70 -6.35
N ILE A 214 -49.69 18.84 -7.05
CA ILE A 214 -50.50 20.01 -6.74
C ILE A 214 -51.93 19.70 -7.17
N CYS A 215 -52.82 19.47 -6.20
CA CYS A 215 -54.26 19.45 -6.43
C CYS A 215 -54.72 20.90 -6.69
N ILE A 216 -55.34 21.14 -7.85
CA ILE A 216 -56.11 22.36 -8.12
C ILE A 216 -57.57 21.94 -7.99
N ASP A 217 -58.29 22.49 -7.00
CA ASP A 217 -59.75 22.38 -6.89
C ASP A 217 -60.39 23.39 -7.87
N ASP A 218 -61.38 22.94 -8.63
CA ASP A 218 -62.21 23.73 -9.59
C ASP A 218 -63.11 24.78 -8.91
#